data_AF-A0A969INB1-F1
#
_entry.id   AF-A0A969INB1-F1
#
_cell.length_a   1.000
_cell.length_b   1.000
_cell.length_c   1.000
_cell.angle_alpha   90.00
_cell.angle_beta   90.00
_cell.angle_gamma   90.00
#
_symmetry.space_group_name_H-M   'P 1'
#
loop_
_entity.id
_entity.type
_entity.pdbx_description
1 polymer ?
#
loop_
_entity_poly.entity_id
_entity_poly.type
_entity_poly.pdbx_seq_one_letter_code
_entity_poly.pdbx_strand_id
1 'polypeptide(L)'
;MQSVKIDRRFCGPPNSGNGGYVCGLLASHIDGSAEITLCAPPPLEQQLDIAEGTDGAVELREAEAVIAIGRPVELDISEIPAATFAEAEEAARRTPYDESNHKLPTCFVCGPARAHGDGLRIFAGALHPERTPAPLPPHGYPTPNL
;
A
#
# COMPACT_ATOMS: atom_id res chain seq x y z
N MET A 1 15.79 13.14 -15.06
CA MET A 1 15.85 11.95 -14.20
C MET A 1 15.07 12.27 -12.94
N GLN A 2 13.90 11.68 -12.79
CA GLN A 2 13.09 11.86 -11.60
C GLN A 2 13.54 10.83 -10.57
N SER A 3 13.57 11.23 -9.31
CA SER A 3 13.94 10.34 -8.21
C SER A 3 13.06 10.63 -7.00
N VAL A 4 12.90 9.61 -6.16
CA VAL A 4 12.12 9.68 -4.94
C VAL A 4 12.92 9.07 -3.79
N LYS A 5 12.65 9.55 -2.58
CA LYS A 5 13.18 8.95 -1.35
C LYS A 5 12.01 8.68 -0.42
N ILE A 6 11.88 7.45 0.04
CA ILE A 6 10.80 7.05 0.95
C ILE A 6 11.27 7.30 2.38
N ASP A 7 10.75 8.35 3.02
CA ASP A 7 11.09 8.62 4.42
C ASP A 7 10.58 7.48 5.33
N ARG A 8 11.32 7.20 6.40
CA ARG A 8 11.07 6.09 7.33
C ARG A 8 9.69 6.10 7.96
N ARG A 9 9.08 7.28 8.08
CA ARG A 9 7.71 7.41 8.60
C ARG A 9 6.68 6.69 7.73
N PHE A 10 6.96 6.53 6.42
CA PHE A 10 6.09 5.88 5.43
C PHE A 10 6.32 4.36 5.32
N CYS A 11 6.86 3.74 6.37
CA CYS A 11 7.16 2.31 6.39
C CYS A 11 5.91 1.42 6.54
N GLY A 12 5.94 0.22 5.96
CA GLY A 12 4.97 -0.85 6.25
C GLY A 12 5.55 -1.75 7.33
N PRO A 13 6.45 -2.68 6.96
CA PRO A 13 7.45 -3.24 7.88
C PRO A 13 8.44 -2.16 8.35
N PRO A 14 9.08 -2.32 9.52
CA PRO A 14 9.99 -1.30 10.07
C PRO A 14 11.14 -0.87 9.14
N ASN A 15 11.58 -1.78 8.27
CA ASN A 15 12.73 -1.58 7.38
C ASN A 15 12.36 -1.41 5.90
N SER A 16 11.06 -1.41 5.56
CA SER A 16 10.60 -1.29 4.18
C SER A 16 9.47 -0.29 4.01
N GLY A 17 9.43 0.40 2.87
CA GLY A 17 8.36 1.29 2.46
C GLY A 17 7.00 0.59 2.48
N ASN A 18 5.96 1.31 2.88
CA ASN A 18 4.59 0.80 2.80
C ASN A 18 4.21 0.59 1.33
N GLY A 19 3.73 -0.61 1.00
CA GLY A 19 3.43 -0.95 -0.39
C GLY A 19 2.41 -0.02 -1.05
N GLY A 20 1.31 0.31 -0.38
CA GLY A 20 0.31 1.24 -0.93
C GLY A 20 0.84 2.65 -1.14
N TYR A 21 1.66 3.15 -0.21
CA TYR A 21 2.32 4.44 -0.35
C TYR A 21 3.30 4.47 -1.53
N VAL A 22 4.14 3.45 -1.67
CA VAL A 22 5.11 3.34 -2.76
C VAL A 22 4.43 3.16 -4.11
N CYS A 23 3.39 2.33 -4.18
CA CYS A 23 2.58 2.19 -5.39
C CYS A 23 1.91 3.51 -5.77
N GLY A 24 1.35 4.25 -4.79
CA GLY A 24 0.75 5.56 -5.03
C GLY A 24 1.75 6.61 -5.52
N LEU A 25 2.97 6.61 -4.99
CA LEU A 25 4.06 7.46 -5.48
C LEU A 25 4.36 7.16 -6.95
N LEU A 26 4.59 5.89 -7.30
CA LEU A 26 4.93 5.51 -8.67
C LEU A 26 3.76 5.74 -9.63
N ALA A 27 2.53 5.48 -9.19
CA ALA A 27 1.32 5.72 -9.97
C ALA A 27 1.13 7.20 -10.36
N SER A 28 1.67 8.15 -9.57
CA SER A 28 1.62 9.58 -9.92
C SER A 28 2.44 9.95 -11.17
N HIS A 29 3.24 9.01 -11.69
CA HIS A 29 4.00 9.15 -12.93
C HIS A 29 3.33 8.49 -14.14
N ILE A 30 2.13 7.93 -13.97
CA ILE A 30 1.33 7.31 -15.02
C ILE A 30 0.04 8.10 -15.18
N ASP A 31 -0.32 8.43 -16.41
CA ASP A 31 -1.60 9.07 -16.70
C ASP A 31 -2.76 8.07 -16.52
N GLY A 32 -3.76 8.45 -15.74
CA GLY A 32 -4.97 7.65 -15.53
C GLY A 32 -4.83 6.57 -14.46
N SER A 33 -5.48 5.42 -14.69
CA SER A 33 -5.42 4.28 -13.76
C SER A 33 -4.14 3.48 -14.01
N ALA A 34 -3.54 2.98 -12.93
CA ALA A 34 -2.27 2.27 -12.98
C ALA A 34 -2.32 0.95 -12.20
N GLU A 35 -1.74 -0.09 -12.79
CA GLU A 35 -1.36 -1.31 -12.10
C GLU A 35 0.11 -1.20 -11.68
N ILE A 36 0.39 -1.35 -10.39
CA ILE A 36 1.75 -1.36 -9.85
C ILE A 36 2.05 -2.72 -9.25
N THR A 37 3.14 -3.36 -9.72
CA THR A 37 3.69 -4.58 -9.15
C THR A 37 4.95 -4.26 -8.36
N LEU A 38 4.97 -4.57 -7.06
CA LEU A 38 6.18 -4.54 -6.25
C LEU A 38 7.00 -5.82 -6.53
N CYS A 39 8.22 -5.66 -6.99
CA CYS A 39 9.14 -6.76 -7.30
C CYS A 39 10.08 -7.09 -6.12
N ALA A 40 10.35 -6.10 -5.26
CA ALA A 40 11.17 -6.24 -4.06
C ALA A 40 10.67 -5.30 -2.94
N PRO A 41 11.02 -5.55 -1.66
CA PRO A 41 10.74 -4.63 -0.57
C PRO A 41 11.32 -3.23 -0.86
N PRO A 42 10.51 -2.16 -0.88
CA PRO A 42 11.04 -0.83 -1.16
C PRO A 42 11.96 -0.36 -0.02
N PRO A 43 13.19 0.09 -0.31
CA PRO A 43 14.10 0.56 0.72
C PRO A 43 13.69 1.93 1.28
N LEU A 44 13.98 2.16 2.56
CA LEU A 44 13.73 3.43 3.24
C LEU A 44 14.98 4.30 3.25
N GLU A 45 14.80 5.62 3.19
CA GLU A 45 15.88 6.63 3.22
C GLU A 45 16.94 6.48 2.11
N GLN A 46 16.64 5.73 1.06
CA GLN A 46 17.49 5.59 -0.12
C GLN A 46 16.87 6.34 -1.30
N GLN A 47 17.72 6.96 -2.12
CA GLN A 47 17.27 7.58 -3.36
C GLN A 47 17.01 6.48 -4.38
N LEU A 48 15.81 6.49 -4.94
CA LEU A 48 15.36 5.56 -5.98
C LEU A 48 15.09 6.35 -7.25
N ASP A 49 15.55 5.81 -8.37
CA ASP A 49 15.37 6.43 -9.67
C ASP A 49 14.06 5.94 -10.30
N ILE A 50 13.38 6.85 -10.99
CA ILE A 50 12.20 6.54 -11.80
C ILE A 50 12.64 6.54 -13.26
N ALA A 51 12.53 5.38 -13.89
CA ALA A 51 12.86 5.18 -15.29
C ALA A 51 11.57 5.03 -16.11
N GLU A 52 11.46 5.78 -17.20
CA GLU A 52 10.40 5.63 -18.18
C GLU A 52 10.68 4.41 -19.07
N GLY A 53 9.66 3.57 -19.26
CA GLY A 53 9.66 2.42 -20.15
C GLY A 53 8.89 2.70 -21.44
N THR A 54 8.56 1.63 -22.18
CA THR A 54 7.68 1.71 -23.36
C THR A 54 6.22 1.75 -22.94
N ASP A 55 5.35 2.28 -23.81
CA ASP A 55 3.89 2.24 -23.65
C ASP A 55 3.37 2.85 -22.32
N GLY A 56 4.06 3.88 -21.82
CA GLY A 56 3.69 4.57 -20.58
C GLY A 56 4.05 3.80 -19.30
N ALA A 57 4.77 2.69 -19.40
CA ALA A 57 5.29 1.99 -18.24
C ALA A 57 6.37 2.81 -17.52
N VAL A 58 6.49 2.62 -16.22
CA VAL A 58 7.56 3.22 -15.39
C VAL A 58 8.14 2.18 -14.45
N GLU A 59 9.42 2.30 -14.14
CA GLU A 59 10.11 1.45 -13.16
C GLU A 59 10.67 2.30 -12.02
N LEU A 60 10.50 1.81 -10.79
CA LEU A 60 11.21 2.31 -9.62
C LEU A 60 12.44 1.44 -9.39
N ARG A 61 13.63 2.04 -9.39
CA ARG A 61 14.91 1.31 -9.36
C ARG A 61 15.79 1.73 -8.20
N GLU A 62 16.42 0.73 -7.57
CA GLU A 62 17.56 0.89 -6.67
C GLU A 62 18.80 0.47 -7.45
N ALA A 63 19.52 1.45 -8.02
CA ALA A 63 20.58 1.19 -9.01
C ALA A 63 20.08 0.27 -10.14
N GLU A 64 20.59 -0.96 -10.23
CA GLU A 64 20.19 -1.93 -11.27
C GLU A 64 19.02 -2.83 -10.86
N ALA A 65 18.59 -2.79 -9.59
CA ALA A 65 17.49 -3.60 -9.10
C ALA A 65 16.14 -2.92 -9.34
N VAL A 66 15.19 -3.63 -9.94
CA VAL A 66 13.81 -3.16 -10.10
C VAL A 66 13.05 -3.42 -8.80
N ILE A 67 12.59 -2.35 -8.17
CA ILE A 67 11.81 -2.39 -6.93
C ILE A 67 10.33 -2.50 -7.25
N ALA A 68 9.86 -1.76 -8.25
CA ALA A 68 8.46 -1.79 -8.68
C ALA A 68 8.33 -1.46 -10.17
N ILE A 69 7.29 -2.01 -10.80
CA ILE A 69 6.91 -1.73 -12.19
C ILE A 69 5.49 -1.21 -12.18
N GLY A 70 5.27 -0.07 -12.83
CA GLY A 70 3.96 0.52 -13.06
C GLY A 70 3.59 0.49 -14.54
N ARG A 71 2.31 0.24 -14.84
CA ARG A 71 1.77 0.28 -16.20
C ARG A 71 0.38 0.93 -16.22
N PRO A 72 0.02 1.66 -17.29
CA PRO A 72 -1.35 2.13 -17.49
C PRO A 72 -2.30 0.94 -17.61
N VAL A 73 -3.50 1.07 -17.05
CA VAL A 73 -4.56 0.07 -17.14
C VAL A 73 -5.92 0.75 -17.21
N GLU A 74 -6.88 0.12 -17.89
CA GLU A 74 -8.29 0.49 -17.76
C GLU A 74 -8.88 -0.21 -16.54
N LEU A 75 -9.40 0.57 -15.59
CA LEU A 75 -9.98 0.05 -14.35
C LEU A 75 -11.48 0.34 -14.30
N ASP A 76 -12.28 -0.72 -14.33
CA ASP A 76 -13.72 -0.62 -14.09
C ASP A 76 -14.02 -0.88 -12.60
N ILE A 77 -14.55 0.14 -11.92
CA ILE A 77 -14.94 0.09 -10.51
C ILE A 77 -16.46 0.11 -10.31
N SER A 78 -17.24 -0.04 -11.38
CA SER A 78 -18.71 0.08 -11.34
C SER A 78 -19.38 -0.95 -10.43
N GLU A 79 -18.76 -2.11 -10.21
CA GLU A 79 -19.28 -3.17 -9.34
C GLU A 79 -18.88 -3.03 -7.87
N ILE A 80 -18.01 -2.06 -7.52
CA ILE A 80 -17.57 -1.87 -6.13
C ILE A 80 -18.72 -1.26 -5.30
N PRO A 81 -19.20 -1.93 -4.24
CA PRO A 81 -20.26 -1.39 -3.40
C PRO A 81 -19.84 -0.06 -2.76
N ALA A 82 -20.70 0.94 -2.88
CA ALA A 82 -20.52 2.19 -2.16
C ALA A 82 -20.88 2.02 -0.68
N ALA A 83 -20.17 2.76 0.17
CA ALA A 83 -20.52 2.94 1.57
C ALA A 83 -20.66 4.43 1.85
N THR A 84 -21.65 4.80 2.65
CA THR A 84 -21.71 6.12 3.26
C THR A 84 -20.56 6.28 4.26
N PHE A 85 -20.20 7.52 4.58
CA PHE A 85 -19.19 7.81 5.60
C PHE A 85 -19.55 7.17 6.96
N ALA A 86 -20.83 7.22 7.35
CA ALA A 86 -21.29 6.62 8.59
C ALA A 86 -21.16 5.08 8.60
N GLU A 87 -21.46 4.42 7.48
CA GLU A 87 -21.26 2.97 7.34
C GLU A 87 -19.77 2.60 7.39
N ALA A 88 -18.90 3.41 6.77
CA ALA A 88 -17.45 3.21 6.81
C ALA A 88 -16.88 3.38 8.23
N GLU A 89 -17.32 4.39 8.99
CA GLU A 89 -16.92 4.57 10.40
C GLU A 89 -17.35 3.40 11.27
N GLU A 90 -18.58 2.91 11.08
CA GLU A 90 -19.11 1.77 11.83
C GLU A 90 -18.41 0.46 11.43
N ALA A 91 -18.06 0.30 10.16
CA ALA A 91 -17.24 -0.83 9.70
C ALA A 91 -15.81 -0.78 10.26
N ALA A 92 -15.20 0.39 10.35
CA ALA A 92 -13.86 0.55 10.93
C ALA A 92 -13.81 0.10 12.40
N ARG A 93 -14.89 0.31 13.17
CA ARG A 93 -15.01 -0.21 14.54
C ARG A 93 -15.02 -1.75 14.62
N ARG A 94 -15.32 -2.43 13.52
CA ARG A 94 -15.36 -3.90 13.40
C ARG A 94 -14.08 -4.48 12.79
N THR A 95 -13.02 -3.68 12.63
CA THR A 95 -11.73 -4.20 12.13
C THR A 95 -11.25 -5.35 13.02
N PRO A 96 -10.86 -6.50 12.44
CA PRO A 96 -10.48 -7.68 13.22
C PRO A 96 -9.08 -7.58 13.86
N TYR A 97 -8.38 -6.47 13.63
CA TYR A 97 -7.00 -6.28 14.04
C TYR A 97 -6.83 -5.11 15.01
N ASP A 98 -5.97 -5.32 16.01
CA ASP A 98 -5.54 -4.33 16.98
C ASP A 98 -4.02 -4.44 17.21
N GLU A 99 -3.48 -3.67 18.16
CA GLU A 99 -2.04 -3.68 18.47
C GLU A 99 -1.49 -5.07 18.84
N SER A 100 -2.32 -5.95 19.41
CA SER A 100 -1.90 -7.25 19.93
C SER A 100 -1.77 -8.32 18.84
N ASN A 101 -2.53 -8.20 17.74
CA ASN A 101 -2.63 -9.25 16.73
C ASN A 101 -2.20 -8.80 15.31
N HIS A 102 -2.05 -7.49 15.07
CA HIS A 102 -1.68 -6.97 13.76
C HIS A 102 -0.21 -7.27 13.46
N LYS A 103 0.07 -7.88 12.29
CA LYS A 103 1.43 -8.34 11.93
C LYS A 103 2.44 -7.22 11.72
N LEU A 104 1.97 -6.02 11.37
CA LEU A 104 2.78 -4.83 11.14
C LEU A 104 2.23 -3.67 11.98
N PRO A 105 2.34 -3.70 13.32
CA PRO A 105 1.61 -2.79 14.22
C PRO A 105 1.98 -1.31 13.99
N THR A 106 3.15 -1.05 13.41
CA THR A 106 3.66 0.28 13.04
C THR A 106 3.54 0.58 11.54
N CYS A 107 2.70 -0.14 10.78
CA CYS A 107 2.46 0.17 9.36
C CYS A 107 1.90 1.58 9.17
N PHE A 108 2.41 2.34 8.19
CA PHE A 108 1.97 3.71 7.90
C PHE A 108 0.47 3.80 7.58
N VAL A 109 -0.09 2.78 6.92
CA VAL A 109 -1.50 2.78 6.52
C VAL A 109 -2.38 2.19 7.61
N CYS A 110 -2.14 0.94 8.01
CA CYS A 110 -3.05 0.18 8.87
C CYS A 110 -2.48 -0.12 10.27
N GLY A 111 -1.39 0.53 10.68
CA GLY A 111 -0.71 0.25 11.95
C GLY A 111 -1.49 0.74 13.17
N PRO A 112 -2.08 -0.15 13.99
CA PRO A 112 -2.84 0.25 15.18
C PRO A 112 -1.99 0.89 16.27
N ALA A 113 -0.68 0.59 16.35
CA ALA A 113 0.22 1.10 17.39
C ALA A 113 0.77 2.52 17.11
N ARG A 114 0.40 3.13 15.97
CA ARG A 114 0.75 4.52 15.68
C ARG A 114 -0.14 5.50 16.43
N ALA A 115 0.36 6.68 16.77
CA ALA A 115 -0.48 7.72 17.36
C ALA A 115 -1.45 8.33 16.32
N HIS A 116 -2.54 8.94 16.76
CA HIS A 116 -3.39 9.74 15.86
C HIS A 116 -2.57 10.88 15.23
N GLY A 117 -2.65 11.06 13.91
CA GLY A 117 -1.81 11.99 13.16
C GLY A 117 -0.43 11.42 12.74
N ASP A 118 -0.06 10.24 13.23
CA ASP A 118 1.07 9.47 12.74
C ASP A 118 0.58 8.31 11.86
N GLY A 119 0.70 8.48 10.54
CA GLY A 119 0.15 7.54 9.57
C GLY A 119 -1.30 7.82 9.19
N LEU A 120 -1.82 7.04 8.25
CA LEU A 120 -3.22 7.15 7.81
C LEU A 120 -4.18 6.48 8.79
N ARG A 121 -3.73 5.43 9.49
CA ARG A 121 -4.53 4.65 10.45
C ARG A 121 -5.90 4.24 9.88
N ILE A 122 -5.88 3.70 8.66
CA ILE A 122 -7.06 3.17 7.97
C ILE A 122 -7.33 1.76 8.48
N PHE A 123 -8.46 1.60 9.17
CA PHE A 123 -8.94 0.33 9.70
C PHE A 123 -10.15 -0.11 8.89
N ALA A 124 -9.98 -1.16 8.09
CA ALA A 124 -11.05 -1.72 7.28
C ALA A 124 -11.73 -2.87 8.04
N GLY A 125 -13.06 -2.81 8.17
CA GLY A 125 -13.87 -3.90 8.70
C GLY A 125 -15.06 -4.18 7.79
N ALA A 126 -15.82 -5.21 8.11
CA ALA A 126 -16.95 -5.63 7.26
C ALA A 126 -18.08 -4.57 7.29
N LEU A 127 -18.56 -4.15 6.12
CA LEU A 127 -19.75 -3.28 5.99
C LEU A 127 -21.02 -3.99 6.47
N HIS A 128 -21.14 -5.27 6.18
CA HIS A 128 -22.22 -6.14 6.66
C HIS A 128 -21.63 -7.31 7.45
N PRO A 129 -22.02 -7.52 8.71
CA PRO A 129 -21.43 -8.53 9.59
C PRO A 129 -21.60 -9.98 9.10
N GLU A 130 -22.54 -10.23 8.19
CA GLU A 130 -22.86 -11.57 7.68
C GLU A 130 -22.13 -11.96 6.40
N ARG A 131 -21.35 -11.03 5.81
CA ARG A 131 -20.47 -11.36 4.68
C ARG A 131 -19.08 -11.64 5.22
N THR A 132 -18.70 -12.91 5.26
CA THR A 132 -17.30 -13.31 5.38
C THR A 132 -16.50 -12.53 4.33
N PRO A 133 -15.43 -11.80 4.69
CA PRO A 133 -14.52 -11.29 3.68
C PRO A 133 -14.11 -12.46 2.79
N ALA A 134 -14.11 -12.28 1.47
CA ALA A 134 -13.47 -13.26 0.60
C ALA A 134 -12.05 -13.47 1.16
N PRO A 135 -11.65 -14.71 1.49
CA PRO A 135 -10.33 -14.94 2.03
C PRO A 135 -9.34 -14.40 1.01
N LEU A 136 -8.60 -13.34 1.37
CA LEU A 136 -7.41 -12.98 0.64
C LEU A 136 -6.53 -14.23 0.71
N PRO A 137 -6.17 -14.86 -0.42
CA PRO A 137 -5.24 -15.97 -0.39
C PRO A 137 -4.00 -15.53 0.38
N PRO A 138 -3.41 -16.40 1.22
CA PRO A 138 -2.20 -16.07 1.97
C PRO A 138 -1.05 -15.93 0.98
N HIS A 139 -0.94 -14.78 0.33
CA HIS A 139 0.29 -14.35 -0.31
C HIS A 139 1.26 -14.07 0.83
N GLY A 140 2.35 -14.83 0.85
CA GLY A 140 3.36 -14.79 1.90
C GLY A 140 3.75 -13.35 2.21
N TYR A 141 3.43 -12.90 3.42
CA TYR A 141 3.94 -11.65 3.92
C TYR A 141 5.48 -11.73 3.92
N PRO A 142 6.19 -10.69 3.48
CA PRO A 142 7.62 -10.63 3.72
C PRO A 142 7.87 -10.80 5.22
N THR A 143 8.89 -11.58 5.56
CA THR A 143 9.24 -11.85 6.96
C THR A 143 9.40 -10.52 7.71
N PRO A 144 9.03 -10.45 9.01
CA PRO A 144 9.15 -9.21 9.80
C PRO A 144 10.57 -8.63 9.90
N ASN A 145 11.57 -9.37 9.40
CA ASN A 145 12.99 -9.05 9.44
C ASN A 145 13.56 -8.65 8.08
N LEU A 146 12.74 -8.41 7.06
CA LEU A 146 13.15 -7.72 5.82
C LEU A 146 12.86 -6.23 5.93
#